data_AF-A0A497RSU5-F1
#
_entry.id   AF-A0A497RSU5-F1
#
_cell.length_a   1.000
_cell.length_b   1.000
_cell.length_c   1.000
_cell.angle_alpha   90.00
_cell.angle_beta   90.00
_cell.angle_gamma   90.00
#
_symmetry.space_group_name_H-M   'P 1'
#
loop_
_entity.id
_entity.type
_entity.pdbx_description
1 polymer ?
#
loop_
_entity_poly.entity_id
_entity_poly.type
_entity_poly.pdbx_seq_one_letter_code
_entity_poly.pdbx_strand_id
1 'polypeptide(L)'
;MKMPRPKKEEPMSLTTVYIPTKALEWIRTNSRSIAGFIREAVVEKIEREQSYQAQIEKLEKEIQELNDRIKFKRMKLEELRKKKEEYERQQRLMELRERIATAIVNIHYTDYLECARDLRELGRDMEWEEWRDLVKSVWDEVRINGF
;
A
#
# COMPACT_ATOMS: atom_id res chain seq x y z
N MET A 1 21.61 -38.98 21.03
CA MET A 1 22.23 -38.13 20.00
C MET A 1 23.73 -38.02 20.30
N LYS A 2 24.60 -38.49 19.39
CA LYS A 2 26.05 -38.27 19.52
C LYS A 2 26.34 -36.82 19.15
N MET A 3 26.81 -36.03 20.11
CA MET A 3 27.29 -34.67 19.84
C MET A 3 28.45 -34.71 18.83
N PRO A 4 28.55 -33.75 17.90
CA PRO A 4 29.67 -33.67 16.97
C PRO A 4 30.95 -33.47 17.78
N ARG A 5 31.99 -34.29 17.52
CA ARG A 5 33.31 -34.04 18.09
C ARG A 5 33.91 -32.78 17.43
N PRO A 6 34.60 -31.90 18.19
CA PRO A 6 35.18 -30.68 17.63
C PRO A 6 36.23 -31.00 16.55
N LYS A 7 36.24 -30.20 15.49
CA LYS A 7 37.27 -30.24 14.43
C LYS A 7 38.61 -29.71 14.99
N LYS A 8 39.71 -30.21 14.41
CA LYS A 8 41.11 -29.88 14.75
C LYS A 8 41.35 -28.36 14.83
N GLU A 9 41.74 -27.92 16.03
CA GLU A 9 42.42 -26.66 16.42
C GLU A 9 42.05 -25.39 15.64
N GLU A 10 40.90 -24.80 15.98
CA GLU A 10 40.72 -23.35 15.83
C GLU A 10 41.76 -22.60 16.67
N PRO A 11 42.38 -21.52 16.16
CA PRO A 11 43.34 -20.74 16.92
C PRO A 11 42.66 -20.16 18.17
N MET A 12 43.14 -20.57 19.35
CA MET A 12 42.60 -20.10 20.63
C MET A 12 43.31 -18.82 21.07
N SER A 13 42.53 -17.80 21.41
CA SER A 13 43.00 -16.65 22.18
C SER A 13 42.76 -16.88 23.67
N LEU A 14 43.74 -16.52 24.50
CA LEU A 14 43.60 -16.50 25.95
C LEU A 14 43.15 -15.12 26.40
N THR A 15 42.12 -15.07 27.24
CA THR A 15 41.65 -13.84 27.87
C THR A 15 41.32 -14.06 29.33
N THR A 16 41.42 -13.01 30.13
CA THR A 16 41.11 -13.04 31.56
C THR A 16 39.73 -12.44 31.79
N VAL A 17 38.92 -13.09 32.62
CA VAL A 17 37.56 -12.64 32.95
C VAL A 17 37.39 -12.51 34.46
N TYR A 18 36.66 -11.48 34.88
CA TYR A 18 36.26 -11.30 36.27
C TYR A 18 34.90 -11.96 36.51
N ILE A 19 34.84 -12.90 37.45
CA ILE A 19 33.62 -13.63 37.81
C ILE A 19 33.21 -13.22 39.23
N PRO A 20 31.97 -12.76 39.44
CA PRO A 20 31.46 -12.48 40.78
C PRO A 20 31.56 -13.70 41.70
N THR A 21 31.92 -13.48 42.96
CA THR A 21 32.21 -14.56 43.93
C THR A 21 31.07 -15.56 44.06
N LYS A 22 29.82 -15.09 44.12
CA LYS A 22 28.62 -15.93 44.17
C LYS A 22 28.48 -16.86 42.94
N ALA A 23 28.82 -16.37 41.76
CA ALA A 23 28.78 -17.18 40.53
C ALA A 23 29.90 -18.21 40.52
N LEU A 24 31.09 -17.84 41.00
CA LEU A 24 32.23 -18.75 41.11
C LEU A 24 31.93 -19.93 42.06
N GLU A 25 31.32 -19.67 43.21
CA GLU A 25 30.88 -20.70 44.17
C GLU A 25 29.86 -21.66 43.55
N TRP A 26 28.88 -21.11 42.84
CA TRP A 26 27.90 -21.92 42.13
C TRP A 26 28.54 -22.79 41.04
N ILE A 27 29.42 -22.23 40.21
CA ILE A 27 30.13 -22.95 39.13
C ILE A 27 30.96 -24.09 39.72
N ARG A 28 31.70 -23.86 40.81
CA ARG A 28 32.49 -24.90 41.48
C ARG A 28 31.63 -26.06 41.98
N THR A 29 30.40 -25.77 42.39
CA THR A 29 29.47 -26.78 42.92
C THR A 29 28.78 -27.58 41.81
N ASN A 30 28.58 -26.98 40.63
CA ASN A 30 27.71 -27.52 39.58
C ASN A 30 28.43 -27.90 38.28
N SER A 31 29.73 -27.61 38.13
CA SER A 31 30.47 -27.84 36.89
C SER A 31 31.78 -28.60 37.11
N ARG A 32 32.25 -29.29 36.06
CA ARG A 32 33.51 -30.05 36.11
C ARG A 32 34.76 -29.16 36.11
N SER A 33 34.69 -27.97 35.51
CA SER A 33 35.78 -26.99 35.53
C SER A 33 35.27 -25.59 35.21
N ILE A 34 35.85 -24.56 35.86
CA ILE A 34 35.48 -23.15 35.62
C ILE A 34 35.75 -22.77 34.16
N ALA A 35 36.92 -23.10 33.62
CA ALA A 35 37.28 -22.80 32.24
C ALA A 35 36.42 -23.55 31.21
N GLY A 36 35.93 -24.75 31.54
CA GLY A 36 34.98 -25.48 30.69
C GLY A 36 33.63 -24.79 30.67
N PHE A 37 33.10 -24.47 31.85
CA PHE A 37 31.81 -23.78 31.99
C PHE A 37 31.79 -22.43 31.25
N ILE A 38 32.83 -21.61 31.42
CA ILE A 38 32.91 -20.30 30.77
C ILE A 38 32.98 -20.45 29.24
N ARG A 39 33.73 -21.43 28.72
CA ARG A 39 33.78 -21.69 27.27
C ARG A 39 32.42 -22.11 26.72
N GLU A 40 31.73 -23.02 27.40
CA GLU A 40 30.39 -23.47 27.00
C GLU A 40 29.39 -22.31 27.01
N ALA A 41 29.38 -21.48 28.06
CA ALA A 41 28.50 -20.32 28.17
C ALA A 41 28.76 -19.27 27.08
N VAL A 42 30.03 -19.03 26.73
CA VAL A 42 30.40 -18.10 25.66
C VAL A 42 29.95 -18.63 24.29
N VAL A 43 30.17 -19.92 24.01
CA VAL A 43 29.70 -20.54 22.76
C VAL A 43 28.18 -20.47 22.65
N GLU A 44 27.47 -20.85 23.72
CA GLU A 44 26.00 -20.78 23.76
C GLU A 44 25.49 -19.35 23.53
N LYS A 45 26.16 -18.35 24.10
CA LYS A 45 25.82 -16.94 23.92
C LYS A 45 26.02 -16.49 22.47
N ILE A 46 27.15 -16.83 21.84
CA ILE A 46 27.44 -16.51 20.44
C ILE A 46 26.42 -17.16 19.52
N GLU A 47 26.12 -18.44 19.70
CA GLU A 47 25.13 -19.17 18.91
C GLU A 47 23.73 -18.53 19.02
N ARG A 48 23.33 -18.12 20.22
CA ARG A 48 22.07 -17.40 20.44
C ARG A 48 22.04 -16.03 19.75
N GLU A 49 23.11 -15.25 19.86
CA GLU A 49 23.18 -13.93 19.22
C GLU A 49 23.16 -14.03 17.69
N GLN A 50 23.87 -15.01 17.11
CA GLN A 50 23.80 -15.30 15.69
C GLN A 50 22.38 -15.72 15.26
N SER A 51 21.68 -16.50 16.09
CA SER A 51 20.28 -16.87 15.87
C SER A 51 19.33 -15.66 15.88
N TYR A 52 19.52 -14.73 16.83
CA TYR A 52 18.72 -13.49 16.87
C TYR A 52 19.00 -12.60 15.67
N GLN A 53 20.27 -12.45 15.27
CA GLN A 53 20.65 -11.66 14.11
C GLN A 53 19.95 -12.17 12.84
N ALA A 54 19.96 -13.50 12.61
CA ALA A 54 19.26 -14.10 11.47
C ALA A 54 17.73 -13.89 11.52
N GLN A 55 17.13 -13.90 12.71
CA GLN A 55 15.70 -13.62 12.89
C GLN A 55 15.37 -12.15 12.61
N ILE A 56 16.22 -11.22 13.07
CA ILE A 56 16.08 -9.78 12.80
C ILE A 56 16.14 -9.54 11.30
N GLU A 57 17.19 -10.04 10.61
CA GLU A 57 17.34 -9.85 9.16
C GLU A 57 16.16 -10.42 8.37
N LYS A 58 15.60 -11.55 8.81
CA LYS A 58 14.40 -12.13 8.19
C LYS A 58 13.20 -11.19 8.35
N LEU A 59 12.98 -10.66 9.55
CA LEU A 59 11.87 -9.74 9.81
C LEU A 59 12.06 -8.40 9.09
N GLU A 60 13.27 -7.87 9.00
CA GLU A 60 13.57 -6.64 8.24
C GLU A 60 13.25 -6.80 6.75
N LYS A 61 13.59 -7.95 6.15
CA LYS A 61 13.21 -8.27 4.77
C LYS A 61 11.70 -8.37 4.60
N GLU A 62 11.01 -9.04 5.53
CA GLU A 62 9.55 -9.16 5.49
C GLU A 62 8.86 -7.80 5.60
N ILE A 63 9.34 -6.92 6.48
CA ILE A 63 8.86 -5.53 6.61
C ILE A 63 9.04 -4.78 5.28
N GLN A 64 10.22 -4.92 4.64
CA GLN A 64 10.49 -4.27 3.37
C GLN A 64 9.53 -4.75 2.27
N GLU A 65 9.35 -6.06 2.13
CA GLU A 65 8.42 -6.64 1.15
C GLU A 65 6.97 -6.19 1.38
N LEU A 66 6.53 -6.13 2.63
CA LEU A 66 5.20 -5.65 2.99
C LEU A 66 5.03 -4.16 2.65
N ASN A 67 6.05 -3.33 2.91
CA ASN A 67 6.03 -1.92 2.55
C ASN A 67 5.93 -1.71 1.03
N ASP A 68 6.67 -2.48 0.24
CA ASP A 68 6.60 -2.42 -1.22
C ASP A 68 5.21 -2.84 -1.74
N ARG A 69 4.61 -3.88 -1.15
CA ARG A 69 3.22 -4.28 -1.45
C ARG A 69 2.23 -3.19 -1.09
N ILE A 70 2.37 -2.54 0.06
CA ILE A 70 1.50 -1.42 0.48
C ILE A 70 1.62 -0.27 -0.51
N LYS A 71 2.84 0.09 -0.92
CA LYS A 71 3.09 1.15 -1.91
C LYS A 71 2.38 0.84 -3.22
N PHE A 72 2.52 -0.37 -3.74
CA PHE A 72 1.83 -0.81 -4.96
C PHE A 72 0.30 -0.74 -4.83
N LYS A 73 -0.25 -1.22 -3.70
CA LYS A 73 -1.70 -1.20 -3.46
C LYS A 73 -2.25 0.22 -3.35
N ARG A 74 -1.50 1.14 -2.73
CA ARG A 74 -1.86 2.57 -2.67
C ARG A 74 -1.89 3.19 -4.07
N MET A 75 -0.91 2.90 -4.90
CA MET A 75 -0.85 3.37 -6.28
C MET A 75 -2.06 2.89 -7.09
N LYS A 76 -2.38 1.59 -6.99
CA LYS A 76 -3.55 1.00 -7.64
C LYS A 76 -4.88 1.58 -7.12
N LEU A 77 -4.97 1.87 -5.82
CA LEU A 77 -6.16 2.50 -5.25
C LEU A 77 -6.39 3.89 -5.84
N GLU A 78 -5.31 4.66 -6.00
CA GLU A 78 -5.38 6.00 -6.58
C GLU A 78 -5.82 5.97 -8.06
N GLU A 79 -5.29 5.03 -8.85
CA GLU A 79 -5.74 4.81 -10.22
C GLU A 79 -7.23 4.46 -10.29
N LEU A 80 -7.72 3.60 -9.38
CA LEU A 80 -9.13 3.22 -9.33
C LEU A 80 -10.04 4.37 -8.92
N ARG A 81 -9.58 5.24 -8.01
CA ARG A 81 -10.32 6.46 -7.63
C ARG A 81 -10.50 7.39 -8.82
N LYS A 82 -9.42 7.66 -9.56
CA LYS A 82 -9.48 8.47 -10.79
C LYS A 82 -10.44 7.89 -11.82
N LYS A 83 -10.36 6.59 -12.07
CA LYS A 83 -11.30 5.90 -12.98
C LYS A 83 -12.75 6.00 -12.53
N LYS A 84 -12.99 5.89 -11.22
CA LYS A 84 -14.32 6.04 -10.64
C LYS A 84 -14.86 7.46 -10.84
N GLU A 85 -14.06 8.48 -10.56
CA GLU A 85 -14.45 9.89 -10.77
C GLU A 85 -14.74 10.17 -12.26
N GLU A 86 -13.93 9.63 -13.17
CA GLU A 86 -14.14 9.74 -14.61
C GLU A 86 -15.46 9.08 -15.04
N TYR A 87 -15.72 7.87 -14.54
CA TYR A 87 -16.96 7.14 -14.80
C TYR A 87 -18.19 7.88 -14.25
N GLU A 88 -18.14 8.39 -13.03
CA GLU A 88 -19.23 9.18 -12.42
C GLU A 88 -19.46 10.50 -13.17
N ARG A 89 -18.40 11.12 -13.71
CA ARG A 89 -18.51 12.30 -14.58
C ARG A 89 -19.20 11.93 -15.90
N GLN A 90 -18.81 10.82 -16.52
CA GLN A 90 -19.42 10.35 -17.77
C GLN A 90 -20.89 9.99 -17.58
N GLN A 91 -21.25 9.29 -16.50
CA GLN A 91 -22.65 8.98 -16.18
C GLN A 91 -23.48 10.25 -16.00
N ARG A 92 -23.00 11.22 -15.22
CA ARG A 92 -23.70 12.50 -15.04
C ARG A 92 -23.91 13.23 -16.36
N LEU A 93 -22.90 13.26 -17.23
CA LEU A 93 -23.03 13.86 -18.56
C LEU A 93 -24.03 13.10 -19.43
N MET A 94 -24.05 11.77 -19.38
CA MET A 94 -25.01 10.95 -20.14
C MET A 94 -26.45 11.21 -19.69
N GLU A 95 -26.72 11.15 -18.39
CA GLU A 95 -28.04 11.45 -17.82
C GLU A 95 -28.50 12.86 -18.19
N LEU A 96 -27.58 13.83 -18.17
CA LEU A 96 -27.88 15.21 -18.53
C LEU A 96 -28.23 15.35 -20.02
N ARG A 97 -27.47 14.67 -20.90
CA ARG A 97 -27.75 14.63 -22.34
C ARG A 97 -29.11 14.00 -22.63
N GLU A 98 -29.46 12.92 -21.96
CA GLU A 98 -30.78 12.27 -22.11
C GLU A 98 -31.93 13.21 -21.71
N ARG A 99 -31.77 13.95 -20.59
CA ARG A 99 -32.76 14.94 -20.15
C ARG A 99 -32.91 16.09 -21.14
N ILE A 100 -31.80 16.62 -21.65
CA ILE A 100 -31.82 17.68 -22.68
C ILE A 100 -32.51 17.16 -23.93
N ALA A 101 -32.14 15.97 -24.43
CA ALA A 101 -32.76 15.38 -25.61
C ALA A 101 -34.26 15.20 -25.43
N THR A 102 -34.69 14.68 -24.27
CA THR A 102 -36.10 14.50 -23.92
C THR A 102 -36.85 15.84 -23.90
N ALA A 103 -36.24 16.89 -23.36
CA ALA A 103 -36.83 18.23 -23.35
C ALA A 103 -36.96 18.81 -24.78
N ILE A 104 -35.93 18.67 -25.61
CA ILE A 104 -35.93 19.12 -27.01
C ILE A 104 -37.01 18.43 -27.83
N VAL A 105 -37.21 17.12 -27.63
CA VAL A 105 -38.26 16.36 -28.35
C VAL A 105 -39.66 16.77 -27.91
N ASN A 106 -39.85 17.03 -26.60
CA ASN A 106 -41.18 17.31 -26.05
C ASN A 106 -41.58 18.79 -26.08
N ILE A 107 -40.62 19.72 -26.22
CA ILE A 107 -40.84 21.16 -26.20
C ILE A 107 -40.36 21.75 -27.52
N HIS A 108 -41.23 22.48 -28.21
CA HIS A 108 -40.93 23.11 -29.49
C HIS A 108 -40.13 24.41 -29.31
N TYR A 109 -38.85 24.28 -28.97
CA TYR A 109 -37.92 25.41 -28.97
C TYR A 109 -37.62 25.88 -30.40
N THR A 110 -37.38 27.18 -30.57
CA THR A 110 -37.06 27.80 -31.87
C THR A 110 -35.61 27.53 -32.27
N ASP A 111 -34.70 27.63 -31.29
CA ASP A 111 -33.27 27.39 -31.46
C ASP A 111 -32.64 26.78 -30.19
N TYR A 112 -31.38 26.37 -30.32
CA TYR A 112 -30.63 25.77 -29.22
C TYR A 112 -30.29 26.76 -28.09
N LEU A 113 -30.31 28.08 -28.35
CA LEU A 113 -30.01 29.11 -27.35
C LEU A 113 -31.19 29.31 -26.41
N GLU A 114 -32.40 29.30 -26.95
CA GLU A 114 -33.66 29.31 -26.20
C GLU A 114 -33.72 28.07 -25.29
N CYS A 115 -33.47 26.88 -25.85
CA CYS A 115 -33.38 25.64 -25.11
C CYS A 115 -32.32 25.69 -24.00
N ALA A 116 -31.11 26.20 -24.29
CA ALA A 116 -30.03 26.30 -23.31
C ALA A 116 -30.36 27.29 -22.18
N ARG A 117 -31.09 28.37 -22.45
CA ARG A 117 -31.51 29.32 -21.41
C ARG A 117 -32.56 28.71 -20.49
N ASP A 118 -33.55 28.05 -21.08
CA ASP A 118 -34.68 27.47 -20.35
C ASP A 118 -34.24 26.30 -19.47
N LEU A 119 -33.36 25.43 -19.99
CA LEU A 119 -32.83 24.28 -19.26
C LEU A 119 -31.66 24.62 -18.32
N ARG A 120 -31.33 25.89 -18.11
CA ARG A 120 -30.12 26.31 -17.38
C ARG A 120 -30.02 25.72 -15.97
N GLU A 121 -31.16 25.46 -15.31
CA GLU A 121 -31.18 24.84 -13.99
C GLU A 121 -30.55 23.44 -13.97
N LEU A 122 -30.63 22.68 -15.07
CA LEU A 122 -30.01 21.36 -15.21
C LEU A 122 -28.47 21.45 -15.31
N GLY A 123 -27.95 22.57 -15.80
CA GLY A 123 -26.53 22.82 -16.00
C GLY A 123 -25.91 23.77 -14.98
N ARG A 124 -26.49 23.90 -13.78
CA ARG A 124 -26.09 24.90 -12.77
C ARG A 124 -24.61 24.81 -12.38
N ASP A 125 -24.06 23.61 -12.36
CA ASP A 125 -22.67 23.32 -11.97
C ASP A 125 -21.66 23.47 -13.13
N MET A 126 -22.10 23.90 -14.32
CA MET A 126 -21.25 24.15 -15.48
C MET A 126 -21.25 25.63 -15.85
N GLU A 127 -20.12 26.10 -16.38
CA GLU A 127 -20.03 27.42 -16.98
C GLU A 127 -21.00 27.57 -18.15
N TRP A 128 -21.48 28.79 -18.37
CA TRP A 128 -22.52 29.05 -19.37
C TRP A 128 -22.08 28.63 -20.78
N GLU A 129 -20.81 28.86 -21.14
CA GLU A 129 -20.28 28.48 -22.45
C GLU A 129 -20.25 26.95 -22.63
N GLU A 130 -19.75 26.21 -21.65
CA GLU A 130 -19.71 24.75 -21.66
C GLU A 130 -21.13 24.15 -21.73
N TRP A 131 -22.05 24.73 -20.96
CA TRP A 131 -23.46 24.33 -20.96
C TRP A 131 -24.12 24.56 -22.33
N ARG A 132 -23.93 25.74 -22.91
CA ARG A 132 -24.48 26.08 -24.22
C ARG A 132 -23.95 25.15 -25.30
N ASP A 133 -22.66 24.83 -25.25
CA ASP A 133 -22.02 23.97 -26.25
C ASP A 133 -22.50 22.51 -26.10
N LEU A 134 -22.74 22.03 -24.87
CA LEU A 134 -23.38 20.74 -24.61
C LEU A 134 -24.79 20.67 -25.18
N VAL A 135 -25.64 21.67 -24.89
CA VAL A 135 -27.02 21.72 -25.38
C VAL A 135 -27.04 21.79 -26.90
N LYS A 136 -26.16 22.58 -27.52
CA LYS A 136 -26.00 22.64 -28.97
C LYS A 136 -25.64 21.28 -29.57
N SER A 137 -24.69 20.57 -28.96
CA SER A 137 -24.30 19.23 -29.41
C SER A 137 -25.48 18.25 -29.39
N VAL A 138 -26.25 18.22 -28.29
CA VAL A 138 -27.44 17.37 -28.18
C VAL A 138 -28.54 17.80 -29.17
N TRP A 139 -28.73 19.10 -29.36
CA TRP A 139 -29.66 19.66 -30.33
C TRP A 139 -29.36 19.20 -31.75
N ASP A 140 -28.09 19.28 -32.15
CA ASP A 140 -27.64 18.83 -33.46
C ASP A 140 -27.84 17.31 -33.60
N GLU A 141 -27.53 16.52 -32.55
CA GLU A 141 -27.75 15.07 -32.54
C GLU A 141 -29.22 14.67 -32.67
N VAL A 142 -30.14 15.34 -31.96
CA VAL A 142 -31.58 15.08 -32.05
C VAL A 142 -32.11 15.40 -33.44
N ARG A 143 -31.68 16.53 -34.02
CA ARG A 143 -32.10 16.94 -35.37
C ARG A 143 -31.54 16.05 -36.48
N ILE A 144 -30.32 15.53 -36.33
CA ILE A 144 -29.71 14.60 -37.29
C ILE A 144 -30.40 13.23 -37.26
N ASN A 145 -30.79 12.76 -36.07
CA ASN A 145 -31.41 11.45 -35.89
C ASN A 145 -32.92 11.42 -36.21
N GLY A 146 -33.53 12.55 -36.56
CA GLY A 146 -34.87 12.62 -37.15
C GLY A 146 -36.00 12.13 -36.25
N PHE A 147 -35.99 12.52 -34.97
CA PHE A 147 -37.18 12.42 -34.11
C PHE A 147 -38.13 13.60 -34.36
#